data_AF-A0A6V8EVW9-F1
#
_entry.id   AF-A0A6V8EVW9-F1
#
_cell.length_a   1.000
_cell.length_b   1.000
_cell.length_c   1.000
_cell.angle_alpha   90.00
_cell.angle_beta   90.00
_cell.angle_gamma   90.00
#
_symmetry.space_group_name_H-M   'P 1'
#
loop_
_entity.id
_entity.type
_entity.pdbx_description
1 polymer ?
#
loop_
_entity_poly.entity_id
_entity_poly.type
_entity_poly.pdbx_seq_one_letter_code
_entity_poly.pdbx_strand_id
1 'polypeptide(L)' 'INRLRTMKCYRGVRHASGNKVRGQRGRSNGRGGLTLGVSRKKA' A
#
# COMPACT_ATOMS: atom_id res chain seq x y z
N ILE A 1 6.39 -1.61 -14.63
CA ILE A 1 5.57 -0.46 -14.11
C ILE A 1 6.27 0.90 -14.29
N ASN A 2 7.60 0.95 -14.46
CA ASN A 2 8.36 2.21 -14.52
C ASN A 2 7.78 3.24 -15.51
N ARG A 3 7.37 2.83 -16.73
CA ARG A 3 6.64 3.68 -17.69
C ARG A 3 5.41 4.38 -17.09
N LEU A 4 4.57 3.63 -16.35
CA LEU A 4 3.36 4.15 -15.71
C LEU A 4 3.68 5.10 -14.55
N ARG A 5 4.75 4.81 -13.79
CA ARG A 5 5.24 5.68 -12.71
C ARG A 5 5.75 7.00 -13.28
N THR A 6 6.52 6.98 -14.37
CA THR A 6 7.03 8.17 -15.06
C THR A 6 5.89 9.03 -15.61
N MET A 7 4.88 8.41 -16.23
CA MET A 7 3.69 9.11 -16.74
C MET A 7 2.75 9.66 -15.65
N LYS A 8 2.98 9.31 -14.37
CA LYS A 8 2.14 9.71 -13.22
C LYS A 8 0.64 9.39 -13.38
N CYS A 9 0.30 8.38 -14.16
CA CYS A 9 -1.09 7.94 -14.29
C CYS A 9 -1.57 7.28 -12.99
N TYR A 10 -2.90 7.18 -12.78
CA TYR A 10 -3.48 6.62 -11.56
C TYR A 10 -2.83 5.28 -11.16
N ARG A 11 -2.72 4.33 -12.09
CA ARG A 11 -2.08 3.03 -11.85
C ARG A 11 -0.62 3.19 -11.41
N GLY A 12 0.13 4.09 -12.04
CA GLY A 12 1.52 4.39 -11.72
C GLY A 12 1.69 4.95 -10.30
N VAL A 13 0.86 5.93 -9.93
CA VAL A 13 0.87 6.52 -8.58
C VAL A 13 0.52 5.48 -7.52
N ARG A 14 -0.52 4.66 -7.74
CA ARG A 14 -0.89 3.58 -6.81
C ARG A 14 0.25 2.59 -6.61
N HIS A 15 0.94 2.21 -7.68
CA HIS A 15 2.12 1.35 -7.59
C HIS A 15 3.30 2.02 -6.89
N ALA A 16 3.53 3.32 -7.08
CA ALA A 16 4.58 4.04 -6.37
C ALA A 16 4.31 4.09 -4.85
N SER A 17 3.05 4.31 -4.45
CA SER A 17 2.65 4.33 -3.04
C SER A 17 2.42 2.95 -2.43
N GLY A 18 2.62 1.85 -3.15
CA GLY A 18 2.34 0.49 -2.66
C GLY A 18 0.86 0.18 -2.45
N ASN A 19 -0.03 1.04 -2.95
CA ASN A 19 -1.48 0.89 -2.81
C ASN A 19 -2.05 -0.04 -3.88
N LYS A 20 -3.14 -0.72 -3.54
CA LYS A 20 -3.88 -1.59 -4.47
C LYS A 20 -4.43 -0.77 -5.65
N VAL A 21 -4.43 -1.35 -6.85
CA VAL A 21 -4.60 -0.60 -8.11
C VAL A 21 -6.04 -0.57 -8.63
N ARG A 22 -6.90 -1.51 -8.21
CA ARG A 22 -8.25 -1.71 -8.79
C ARG A 22 -9.40 -1.16 -7.94
N GLY A 23 -9.18 -0.08 -7.18
CA GLY A 23 -10.25 0.51 -6.34
C GLY A 23 -10.67 -0.34 -5.13
N GLN A 24 -9.84 -1.30 -4.72
CA GLN A 24 -10.11 -2.11 -3.53
C GLN A 24 -10.10 -1.24 -2.26
N ARG A 25 -11.03 -1.51 -1.32
CA ARG A 25 -11.09 -0.83 -0.02
C ARG A 25 -9.80 -1.08 0.78
N GLY A 26 -9.03 -0.02 1.03
CA GLY A 26 -7.73 -0.06 1.73
C GLY A 26 -7.74 0.49 3.16
N ARG A 27 -8.88 0.98 3.67
CA ARG A 27 -8.97 1.57 5.02
C ARG A 27 -8.69 0.56 6.13
N SER A 28 -9.35 -0.61 6.07
CA SER A 28 -9.22 -1.66 7.09
C SER A 28 -8.42 -2.87 6.62
N ASN A 29 -8.23 -3.04 5.30
CA ASN A 29 -7.62 -4.22 4.71
C ASN A 29 -6.17 -3.99 4.31
N GLY A 30 -5.30 -4.98 4.57
CA GLY A 30 -3.88 -4.89 4.21
C GLY A 30 -3.09 -3.92 5.09
N ARG A 31 -3.54 -3.70 6.34
CA ARG A 31 -2.78 -2.94 7.33
C ARG A 31 -1.55 -3.76 7.74
N GLY A 32 -0.39 -3.34 7.27
CA GLY A 32 0.91 -3.76 7.80
C GLY A 32 1.42 -2.73 8.80
N GLY A 33 2.17 -3.16 9.80
CA GLY A 33 2.76 -2.29 10.83
C GLY A 33 2.45 -2.74 12.26
N LEU A 34 3.00 -2.01 13.22
CA LEU A 34 2.72 -2.17 14.64
C LEU A 34 1.42 -1.43 14.97
N THR A 35 0.49 -2.07 15.67
CA THR A 35 -0.64 -1.36 16.29
C THR A 35 -0.13 -0.65 17.54
N LEU A 36 -0.59 0.58 17.76
CA LEU A 36 -0.25 1.38 18.95
C LEU A 36 -0.52 0.55 20.22
N GLY A 37 0.50 0.36 21.05
CA GLY A 37 0.41 -0.42 22.30
C GLY A 37 0.54 -1.94 22.16
N VAL A 38 0.84 -2.49 20.98
CA VAL A 38 0.94 -3.95 20.79
C VAL A 38 2.36 -4.34 20.35
N SER A 39 3.11 -5.05 21.20
CA SER A 39 4.39 -5.66 20.82
C SER A 39 4.16 -7.08 20.32
N ARG A 40 4.68 -7.42 19.14
CA ARG A 40 4.71 -8.83 18.71
C ARG A 40 5.78 -9.55 19.53
N LYS A 41 5.41 -10.64 20.19
CA LYS A 41 6.39 -11.55 20.79
C LYS A 41 7.33 -12.02 19.67
N LYS A 42 8.64 -11.85 19.84
CA LYS A 42 9.62 -12.41 18.89
C LYS A 42 9.42 -13.92 18.85
N ALA A 43 9.32 -14.46 17.64
CA ALA A 43 9.32 -15.90 17.40
C ALA A 43 10.72 -16.47 17.58
#